data_AF-A0A090R0I0-F1
#
_entry.id   AF-A0A090R0I0-F1
#
_cell.length_a   1.000
_cell.length_b   1.000
_cell.length_c   1.000
_cell.angle_alpha   90.00
_cell.angle_beta   90.00
_cell.angle_gamma   90.00
#
_symmetry.space_group_name_H-M   'P 1'
#
loop_
_entity.id
_entity.type
_entity.pdbx_description
1 polymer ?
#
loop_
_entity_poly.entity_id
_entity_poly.type
_entity_poly.pdbx_seq_one_letter_code
_entity_poly.pdbx_strand_id
1 'polypeptide(L)' 'MPGFGGTVRLPRLIGADPAMTMITTGQDKRAHDALALGLVDAVVAPEHLQAAALNMLNAAINGELNWQQRRAQKKAPLA' A
#
# COMPACT_ATOMS: atom_id res chain seq x y z
N MET A 1 -17.51 6.96 -3.90
CA MET A 1 -16.41 7.01 -4.89
C MET A 1 -15.24 7.83 -4.36
N PRO A 2 -13.98 7.35 -4.41
CA PRO A 2 -12.81 8.08 -3.90
C PRO A 2 -12.39 9.27 -4.78
N GLY A 3 -12.42 10.50 -4.24
CA GLY A 3 -12.03 11.73 -4.95
C GLY A 3 -10.54 12.10 -4.87
N PHE A 4 -9.80 11.59 -3.88
CA PHE A 4 -8.39 11.95 -3.65
C PHE A 4 -7.39 11.04 -4.38
N GLY A 5 -7.73 10.60 -5.59
CA GLY A 5 -6.89 9.72 -6.41
C GLY A 5 -6.88 8.26 -5.95
N GLY A 6 -7.85 7.83 -5.14
CA GLY A 6 -8.00 6.42 -4.74
C GLY A 6 -8.30 5.50 -5.93
N THR A 7 -9.13 5.96 -6.87
CA THR A 7 -9.43 5.27 -8.14
C THR A 7 -8.23 5.13 -9.06
N VAL A 8 -7.16 5.89 -8.80
CA VAL A 8 -5.93 5.91 -9.59
C VAL A 8 -4.86 5.04 -8.91
N ARG A 9 -4.58 5.28 -7.62
CA ARG A 9 -3.48 4.62 -6.92
C ARG A 9 -3.80 3.19 -6.52
N LEU A 10 -5.03 2.92 -6.08
CA LEU A 10 -5.40 1.61 -5.55
C LEU A 10 -5.28 0.50 -6.62
N PRO A 11 -5.84 0.64 -7.84
CA PRO A 11 -5.69 -0.38 -8.88
C PRO A 11 -4.24 -0.69 -9.25
N ARG A 12 -3.35 0.31 -9.24
CA ARG A 12 -1.93 0.14 -9.56
C ARG A 12 -1.14 -0.58 -8.45
N LEU A 13 -1.64 -0.53 -7.21
CA LEU A 13 -0.99 -1.15 -6.06
C LEU A 13 -1.43 -2.59 -5.86
N ILE A 14 -2.74 -2.83 -5.86
CA ILE A 14 -3.31 -4.13 -5.48
C ILE A 14 -3.92 -4.90 -6.67
N GLY A 15 -3.93 -4.32 -7.87
CA GLY A 15 -4.58 -4.87 -9.06
C GLY A 15 -5.99 -4.31 -9.31
N ALA A 16 -6.45 -4.39 -10.56
CA ALA A 16 -7.71 -3.81 -11.01
C ALA A 16 -8.94 -4.42 -10.32
N ASP A 17 -9.03 -5.75 -10.29
CA ASP A 17 -10.17 -6.49 -9.74
C ASP A 17 -10.38 -6.26 -8.24
N PRO A 18 -9.39 -6.51 -7.36
CA PRO A 18 -9.58 -6.28 -5.92
C PRO A 18 -9.79 -4.80 -5.60
N ALA A 19 -9.20 -3.88 -6.38
CA ALA A 19 -9.47 -2.45 -6.23
C ALA A 19 -10.91 -2.09 -6.60
N MET A 20 -11.46 -2.65 -7.68
CA MET A 20 -12.84 -2.43 -8.10
C MET A 20 -13.81 -2.88 -7.01
N THR A 21 -13.63 -4.08 -6.46
CA THR A 21 -14.45 -4.59 -5.35
C THR A 21 -14.38 -3.65 -4.15
N MET A 22 -13.19 -3.21 -3.74
CA MET A 22 -13.03 -2.34 -2.57
C MET A 22 -13.66 -0.95 -2.79
N ILE A 23 -13.50 -0.36 -3.97
CA ILE A 23 -14.06 0.95 -4.32
C ILE A 23 -15.59 0.93 -4.37
N THR A 24 -16.18 -0.14 -4.90
CA THR A 24 -17.63 -0.25 -5.12
C THR A 24 -18.38 -0.72 -3.88
N THR A 25 -17.77 -1.60 -3.08
CA THR A 25 -18.39 -2.11 -1.84
C THR A 25 -18.12 -1.22 -0.63
N GLY A 26 -17.03 -0.45 -0.63
CA GLY A 26 -16.62 0.36 0.51
C GLY A 26 -16.25 -0.46 1.76
N GLN A 27 -15.95 -1.75 1.60
CA GLN A 27 -15.64 -2.64 2.72
C GLN A 27 -14.23 -2.42 3.25
N ASP A 28 -14.12 -2.35 4.57
CA ASP A 28 -12.85 -2.34 5.28
C ASP A 28 -12.15 -3.70 5.20
N LYS A 29 -10.81 -3.66 5.19
CA LYS A 29 -9.97 -4.86 5.25
C LYS A 29 -9.22 -4.90 6.57
N ARG A 30 -9.14 -6.10 7.18
CA ARG A 30 -8.28 -6.33 8.34
C ARG A 30 -6.82 -6.32 7.92
N ALA A 31 -5.93 -6.09 8.89
CA ALA A 31 -4.51 -5.88 8.64
C ALA A 31 -3.85 -7.00 7.81
N HIS A 32 -4.14 -8.27 8.12
CA HIS A 32 -3.58 -9.40 7.37
C HIS A 32 -4.09 -9.49 5.93
N ASP A 33 -5.37 -9.22 5.70
CA ASP A 33 -5.94 -9.20 4.34
C ASP A 33 -5.36 -8.04 3.52
N ALA A 34 -5.20 -6.88 4.16
CA ALA A 34 -4.56 -5.71 3.54
C ALA A 34 -3.11 -6.00 3.16
N LEU A 35 -2.37 -6.74 3.99
CA LEU A 35 -0.99 -7.15 3.70
C LEU A 35 -0.95 -8.13 2.53
N ALA A 36 -1.82 -9.13 2.52
CA ALA A 36 -1.91 -10.12 1.44
C ALA A 36 -2.26 -9.48 0.09
N LEU A 37 -3.09 -8.43 0.08
CA LEU A 37 -3.43 -7.66 -1.11
C LEU A 37 -2.30 -6.69 -1.56
N GLY A 38 -1.29 -6.45 -0.73
CA GLY A 38 -0.28 -5.42 -0.99
C GLY A 38 -0.78 -3.99 -0.76
N LEU A 39 -1.88 -3.82 -0.01
CA LEU A 39 -2.40 -2.50 0.39
C LEU A 39 -1.50 -1.86 1.46
N VAL A 40 -0.93 -2.69 2.34
CA VAL A 40 0.05 -2.31 3.36
C VAL A 40 1.31 -3.15 3.21
N ASP A 41 2.41 -2.64 3.77
CA ASP A 41 3.75 -3.21 3.55
C ASP A 41 4.22 -4.09 4.71
N ALA A 42 3.68 -3.87 5.91
CA ALA A 42 3.97 -4.62 7.12
C ALA A 42 2.81 -4.49 8.11
N VAL A 43 2.67 -5.47 8.99
CA VAL A 43 1.71 -5.48 10.10
C VAL A 43 2.49 -5.73 11.37
N VAL A 44 2.32 -4.87 12.37
CA VAL A 44 2.99 -4.94 13.67
C VAL A 44 1.98 -4.66 14.79
N ALA A 45 2.35 -5.00 16.02
CA ALA A 45 1.56 -4.63 17.19
C ALA A 45 1.48 -3.09 17.34
N PRO A 46 0.37 -2.54 17.89
CA PRO A 46 0.18 -1.09 17.99
C PRO A 46 1.34 -0.34 18.65
N GLU A 47 1.90 -0.90 19.72
CA GLU A 47 3.04 -0.37 20.48
C GLU A 47 4.35 -0.28 19.67
N HIS A 48 4.44 -1.02 18.57
CA HIS A 48 5.62 -1.06 17.70
C HIS A 48 5.45 -0.27 16.40
N LEU A 49 4.27 0.31 16.14
CA LEU A 49 3.96 0.98 14.86
C LEU A 49 4.97 2.09 14.54
N GLN A 50 5.23 2.98 15.50
CA GLN A 50 6.13 4.12 15.29
C GLN A 50 7.58 3.66 15.07
N ALA A 51 8.07 2.71 15.87
CA ALA A 51 9.41 2.18 15.74
C ALA A 51 9.60 1.48 14.38
N ALA A 52 8.64 0.66 13.96
CA ALA A 52 8.67 -0.02 12.67
C ALA A 52 8.67 0.96 11.48
N ALA A 53 7.86 2.02 11.55
CA ALA A 53 7.82 3.05 10.52
C ALA A 53 9.15 3.82 10.38
N LEU A 54 9.78 4.19 11.51
CA LEU A 54 11.10 4.84 11.52
C LEU A 54 12.19 3.91 10.98
N ASN A 55 12.15 2.63 11.37
CA ASN A 55 13.10 1.64 10.84
C ASN A 55 12.95 1.46 9.33
N MET A 56 11.72 1.38 8.82
CA MET A 56 11.46 1.29 7.38
C MET A 56 11.95 2.54 6.63
N LEU A 57 11.78 3.73 7.21
CA LEU A 57 12.30 4.98 6.65
C LEU A 57 13.83 4.97 6.59
N ASN A 58 14.49 4.57 7.68
CA ASN A 58 15.96 4.48 7.74
C ASN A 58 16.49 3.46 6.72
N ALA A 59 15.86 2.30 6.59
CA ALA A 59 16.21 1.31 5.56
C ALA A 59 16.07 1.88 4.14
N ALA A 60 15.05 2.69 3.89
CA ALA A 60 14.86 3.37 2.61
C ALA A 60 15.93 4.44 2.33
N ILE A 61 16.37 5.18 3.37
CA ILE A 61 17.45 6.17 3.28
C ILE A 61 18.80 5.47 3.02
N ASN A 62 19.06 4.35 3.70
CA ASN A 62 20.28 3.57 3.56
C ASN A 62 20.36 2.78 2.24
N GLY A 63 19.30 2.77 1.44
CA GLY A 63 19.23 2.03 0.17
C GLY A 63 18.92 0.54 0.32
N GLU A 64 18.65 0.06 1.53
CA GLU A 64 18.24 -1.32 1.81
C GLU A 64 16.82 -1.61 1.31
N LEU A 65 15.96 -0.58 1.25
CA LEU A 65 14.61 -0.65 0.72
C LEU A 65 14.44 0.26 -0.51
N ASN A 66 14.14 -0.35 -1.66
CA ASN A 66 13.98 0.37 -2.93
C ASN A 66 12.59 1.07 -3.02
N TRP A 67 12.47 2.22 -2.37
CA TRP A 67 11.24 3.02 -2.39
C TRP A 67 10.95 3.63 -3.78
N GLN A 68 11.98 3.84 -4.61
CA GLN A 68 11.86 4.39 -5.95
C GLN A 68 11.09 3.44 -6.87
N GLN A 69 11.35 2.13 -6.77
CA GLN A 69 10.63 1.11 -7.52
C GLN A 69 9.13 1.14 -7.19
N ARG A 70 8.76 1.19 -5.91
CA ARG A 70 7.35 1.35 -5.50
C ARG A 70 6.73 2.63 -6.02
N ARG A 71 7.48 3.74 -5.99
CA ARG A 71 7.02 5.01 -6.54
C ARG A 71 6.84 4.95 -8.06
N ALA A 72 7.67 4.17 -8.77
CA ALA A 72 7.54 3.94 -10.20
C ALA A 72 6.28 3.12 -10.53
N GLN A 73 6.00 2.05 -9.80
CA GLN A 73 4.76 1.26 -9.94
C GLN A 73 3.51 2.15 -9.85
N LYS A 74 3.44 3.05 -8.86
CA LYS A 74 2.31 3.98 -8.70
C LYS A 74 2.10 4.95 -9.88
N LYS A 75 3.15 5.20 -10.67
CA LYS A 75 3.13 6.11 -11.82
C LYS A 75 3.00 5.39 -13.16
N ALA A 76 3.26 4.08 -13.19
CA ALA A 76 3.14 3.28 -14.40
C ALA A 76 1.67 3.18 -14.86
N PRO A 77 1.43 2.86 -16.14
CA PRO A 77 0.11 2.40 -16.59
C PRO A 77 -0.37 1.22 -15.74
N LEU A 78 -1.69 1.03 -15.69
CA LEU A 78 -2.25 -0.17 -15.09
C LEU A 78 -1.81 -1.37 -15.94
N ALA A 79 -1.24 -2.39 -15.30
CA ALA A 79 -0.87 -3.64 -15.93
C ALA A 79 -2.12 -4.46 -16.27
#